data_AF-A0AAJ2LN82-F1
#
_entry.id   AF-A0AAJ2LN82-F1
#
_cell.length_a   1.000
_cell.length_b   1.000
_cell.length_c   1.000
_cell.angle_alpha   90.00
_cell.angle_beta   90.00
_cell.angle_gamma   90.00
#
_symmetry.space_group_name_H-M   'P 1'
#
loop_
_entity.id
_entity.type
_entity.pdbx_description
1 polymer ?
#
loop_
_entity_poly.entity_id
_entity_poly.type
_entity_poly.pdbx_seq_one_letter_code
_entity_poly.pdbx_strand_id
1 'polypeptide(L)' 'IGFVPSYDQLNWTGTDFTAEQFEQVTSQSTEQWNKELDSHAELFAKIGSHIPAALVKRREELVKAVNAEKVA' A
#
# COMPACT_ATOMS: atom_id res chain seq x y z
N ILE A 1 -4.31 2.17 -0.72
CA ILE A 1 -4.20 0.69 -0.49
C ILE A 1 -5.10 0.11 0.62
N GLY A 2 -5.58 0.95 1.54
CA GLY A 2 -6.47 0.56 2.61
C GLY A 2 -6.75 1.79 3.48
N PHE A 3 -7.33 1.58 4.65
CA PHE A 3 -7.53 2.65 5.62
C PHE A 3 -6.34 2.69 6.57
N VAL A 4 -5.64 3.82 6.61
CA VAL A 4 -4.60 4.11 7.58
C VAL A 4 -5.15 5.19 8.52
N PRO A 5 -5.09 5.01 9.84
CA PRO A 5 -5.55 6.04 10.77
C PRO A 5 -4.70 7.31 10.63
N SER A 6 -5.28 8.47 10.94
CA SER A 6 -4.48 9.68 11.17
C SER A 6 -3.79 9.62 12.53
N TYR A 7 -2.77 10.45 12.73
CA TYR A 7 -2.04 10.55 14.00
C TYR A 7 -3.00 10.75 15.20
N ASP A 8 -4.01 11.62 15.05
CA ASP A 8 -4.97 11.97 16.11
C ASP A 8 -5.97 10.84 16.45
N GLN A 9 -6.05 9.80 15.62
CA GLN A 9 -6.91 8.64 15.88
C GLN A 9 -6.23 7.59 16.78
N LEU A 10 -4.97 7.82 17.16
CA LEU A 10 -4.18 6.92 17.99
C LEU A 10 -3.84 7.57 19.34
N ASN A 11 -3.67 6.74 20.37
CA ASN A 11 -3.27 7.20 21.70
C ASN A 11 -1.75 7.11 21.88
N TRP A 12 -1.12 8.26 22.09
CA TRP A 12 0.33 8.39 22.25
C TRP A 12 0.79 8.62 23.69
N THR A 13 -0.13 8.52 24.66
CA THR A 13 0.16 8.76 26.08
C THR A 13 1.30 7.87 26.57
N GLY A 14 2.34 8.50 27.13
CA GLY A 14 3.53 7.79 27.64
C GLY A 14 4.63 7.59 26.60
N THR A 15 4.54 8.21 25.43
CA THR A 15 5.57 8.18 24.38
C THR A 15 5.98 9.60 23.98
N ASP A 16 7.23 9.76 23.53
CA ASP A 16 7.72 10.98 22.87
C ASP A 16 7.55 10.89 21.34
N PHE A 17 6.68 9.99 20.85
CA PHE A 17 6.48 9.77 19.43
C PHE A 17 5.75 10.96 18.83
N THR A 18 6.32 11.57 17.78
CA THR A 18 5.80 12.82 17.22
C THR A 18 4.98 12.62 15.96
N ALA A 19 4.18 13.62 15.59
CA ALA A 19 3.43 13.61 14.34
C ALA A 19 4.35 13.56 13.10
N GLU A 20 5.52 14.18 13.16
CA GLU A 20 6.52 14.13 12.09
C GLU A 20 7.11 12.72 11.94
N GLN A 21 7.38 12.03 13.05
CA GLN A 21 7.83 10.63 13.03
C GLN A 21 6.74 9.71 12.48
N PHE A 22 5.48 9.96 12.85
CA PHE A 22 4.33 9.27 12.28
C PHE A 22 4.26 9.47 10.76
N GLU A 23 4.28 10.72 10.30
CA GLU A 23 4.24 11.05 8.87
C GLU A 23 5.37 10.36 8.10
N GLN A 24 6.59 10.34 8.65
CA GLN A 24 7.72 9.66 8.04
C GLN A 24 7.44 8.17 7.81
N VAL A 25 6.88 7.46 8.78
CA VAL A 25 6.65 6.01 8.69
C VAL A 25 5.34 5.62 8.00
N THR A 26 4.35 6.52 7.99
CA THR A 26 3.05 6.28 7.34
C THR A 26 2.94 6.90 5.95
N SER A 27 3.97 7.64 5.52
CA SER A 27 4.02 8.22 4.18
C SER A 27 3.87 7.12 3.13
N GLN A 28 2.99 7.36 2.16
CA GLN A 28 2.72 6.44 1.06
C GLN A 28 3.10 7.15 -0.24
N SER A 29 3.98 6.53 -1.01
CA SER A 29 4.38 7.03 -2.33
C SER A 29 3.72 6.19 -3.42
N THR A 30 2.99 6.84 -4.33
CA THR A 30 2.40 6.20 -5.52
C THR A 30 3.47 5.51 -6.36
N GLU A 31 4.66 6.10 -6.47
CA GLU A 31 5.78 5.52 -7.21
C GLU A 31 6.30 4.24 -6.55
N GLN A 32 6.50 4.26 -5.23
CA GLN A 32 6.91 3.06 -4.48
C GLN A 32 5.85 1.96 -4.56
N TRP A 33 4.57 2.32 -4.51
CA TRP A 33 3.47 1.36 -4.66
C TRP A 33 3.41 0.72 -6.04
N ASN A 34 3.63 1.50 -7.11
CA ASN A 34 3.70 0.94 -8.46
C ASN A 34 4.86 -0.05 -8.59
N LYS A 35 6.04 0.28 -8.03
CA LYS A 35 7.19 -0.63 -8.00
C LYS A 35 6.88 -1.93 -7.24
N GLU A 36 6.18 -1.83 -6.12
CA GLU A 36 5.77 -3.01 -5.35
C GLU A 36 4.75 -3.87 -6.13
N LEU A 37 3.80 -3.24 -6.82
CA LEU A 37 2.83 -3.95 -7.66
C LEU A 37 3.51 -4.66 -8.85
N ASP A 38 4.60 -4.13 -9.38
CA ASP A 38 5.42 -4.78 -10.40
C ASP A 38 6.16 -6.00 -9.84
N SER A 39 6.78 -5.86 -8.66
CA SER A 39 7.39 -6.98 -7.92
C SER A 39 6.38 -8.12 -7.67
N HIS A 40 5.15 -7.78 -7.30
CA HIS A 40 4.06 -8.75 -7.16
C HIS A 40 3.66 -9.42 -8.49
N ALA A 41 3.74 -8.70 -9.61
CA ALA A 41 3.52 -9.29 -10.94
C ALA A 41 4.60 -10.34 -11.25
N GLU A 42 5.86 -10.02 -10.99
CA GLU A 42 6.99 -10.95 -11.16
C GLU A 42 6.82 -12.19 -10.28
N LEU A 43 6.41 -12.02 -9.03
CA LEU A 43 6.13 -13.13 -8.12
C LEU A 43 5.01 -14.03 -8.66
N PHE A 44 3.90 -13.45 -9.13
CA PHE A 44 2.79 -14.22 -9.67
C PHE A 44 3.19 -14.99 -10.94
N ALA A 45 4.04 -14.40 -11.79
CA ALA A 45 4.59 -15.09 -12.95
C ALA A 45 5.44 -16.30 -12.54
N LYS A 46 6.23 -16.21 -11.47
CA LYS A 46 7.02 -17.34 -10.92
C LYS A 46 6.15 -18.47 -10.36
N ILE A 47 5.00 -18.13 -9.77
CA ILE A 47 4.03 -19.12 -9.24
C ILE A 47 3.28 -19.82 -10.37
N GLY A 48 3.06 -19.13 -11.50
CA GLY A 48 2.45 -19.70 -12.70
C GLY A 48 0.97 -20.02 -12.52
N SER A 49 0.51 -21.12 -13.10
CA SER A 49 -0.91 -21.50 -13.17
C SER A 49 -1.56 -21.87 -11.83
N HIS A 50 -0.77 -22.01 -10.77
CA HIS A 50 -1.26 -22.34 -9.43
C HIS A 50 -1.74 -21.12 -8.63
N ILE A 51 -1.56 -19.90 -9.15
CA ILE A 51 -2.02 -18.70 -8.46
C ILE A 51 -3.55 -18.63 -8.43
N PRO A 52 -4.19 -18.41 -7.27
CA PRO A 52 -5.63 -18.18 -7.21
C PRO A 52 -6.04 -16.95 -8.03
N ALA A 53 -7.05 -17.09 -8.87
CA ALA A 53 -7.56 -15.98 -9.71
C ALA A 53 -8.00 -14.76 -8.88
N ALA A 54 -8.44 -14.97 -7.63
CA ALA A 54 -8.78 -13.90 -6.71
C ALA A 54 -7.58 -12.97 -6.41
N LEU A 55 -6.36 -13.50 -6.31
CA LEU A 55 -5.16 -12.69 -6.04
C LEU A 55 -4.76 -11.85 -7.25
N VAL A 56 -4.89 -12.41 -8.45
CA VAL A 56 -4.66 -11.68 -9.71
C VAL A 56 -5.65 -10.52 -9.83
N LYS A 57 -6.94 -10.80 -9.65
CA LYS A 57 -7.99 -9.78 -9.67
C LYS A 57 -7.73 -8.68 -8.63
N ARG A 58 -7.36 -9.06 -7.40
CA ARG A 58 -7.08 -8.08 -6.34
C ARG A 58 -5.90 -7.17 -6.69
N ARG A 59 -4.84 -7.70 -7.30
CA ARG A 59 -3.71 -6.89 -7.78
C ARG A 59 -4.17 -5.88 -8.83
N GLU A 60 -5.00 -6.28 -9.79
CA GLU A 60 -5.53 -5.37 -10.82
C GLU A 60 -6.37 -4.23 -10.21
N GLU A 61 -7.19 -4.54 -9.21
CA GLU A 61 -7.95 -3.52 -8.46
C GLU A 61 -7.02 -2.55 -7.72
N LEU A 62 -5.93 -3.06 -7.12
CA LEU A 62 -4.94 -2.22 -6.45
C LEU A 62 -4.20 -1.31 -7.44
N VAL A 63 -3.79 -1.82 -8.61
CA VAL A 63 -3.18 -1.01 -9.68
C VAL A 63 -4.09 0.15 -10.08
N LYS A 64 -5.40 -0.10 -10.24
CA LYS A 64 -6.37 0.95 -10.55
C LYS A 64 -6.49 1.96 -9.42
N ALA A 65 -6.61 1.50 -8.17
CA ALA A 65 -6.75 2.39 -7.01
C ALA A 65 -5.53 3.29 -6.81
N VAL A 66 -4.31 2.74 -6.89
CA VAL A 66 -3.05 3.50 -6.74
C VAL A 66 -2.90 4.56 -7.84
N ASN A 67 -3.27 4.25 -9.08
CA ASN A 67 -3.13 5.20 -10.19
C ASN A 67 -4.28 6.22 -10.27
N ALA A 68 -5.46 5.91 -9.73
CA ALA A 68 -6.55 6.86 -9.60
C ALA A 68 -6.23 7.99 -8.61
N GLU A 69 -5.47 7.70 -7.55
CA GLU A 69 -4.96 8.68 -6.57
C GLU A 69 -4.02 9.73 -7.20
N LYS A 70 -3.45 9.45 -8.38
CA LYS A 70 -2.60 10.40 -9.13
C LYS A 70 -3.41 11.50 -9.87
N VAL A 71 -4.73 11.31 -10.02
CA VAL A 71 -5.62 12.17 -10.82
C VAL A 71 -6.56 13.01 -9.95
N ALA A 72 -6.60 12.74 -8.64
CA ALA A 72 -7.32 13.52 -7.64
C ALA A 72 -6.35 14.47 -6.91
#